data_AF-A0A369J586-F1
#
_entry.id   AF-A0A369J586-F1
#
_cell.length_a   1.000
_cell.length_b   1.000
_cell.length_c   1.000
_cell.angle_alpha   90.00
_cell.angle_beta   90.00
_cell.angle_gamma   90.00
#
_symmetry.space_group_name_H-M   'P 1'
#
loop_
_entity.id
_entity.type
_entity.pdbx_description
1 polymer ?
#
loop_
_entity_poly.entity_id
_entity_poly.type
_entity_poly.pdbx_seq_one_letter_code
_entity_poly.pdbx_strand_id
1 'polypeptide(L)'
;MAFQLDACRTKITLERDYDNPKSLQNIYIKVIHPTLGDIGFLSAIRILRDFCVGRFHEVTDKNSQELQSFGWELFDRFGRVRSWLLEECNRRGTGCWGMELNSGALIHIMNISVEKQKYEHKGVGSWLIEKLLKSEHVKNIDNITCWPCPVGVRDKAEWTALQNKQISFFRKNGFRRIGRTYFFGYSLDPSHPCHALTATADANAKDHGFDTVETDTAETDTLVLRFPVQSDIIIVLSPDVSAILEAYHAKDPSSIHTPDSAGFTPIYVACARSNIFAVRTLLRLGVADDLLNANNKEGMTPLEKVETSSTAMRDFQQAMTGSWDGHSDGLLTCEFLLKRALGLPTVYDTEEKYVKMRKWGCTCGACAGGWLSPRMRFRLECKAASMKDTMPLMMYLNFLQGEPVDFSESVPDPACDFLPPRLHKAVLKTFYRGYLSIFEVIDEFLSHSPSDIPLTVAAIAQLASTREGVSFYLSKGGKYEYALDAVTFIIEEQSDLGDGTFEEEWAEDAEYNGLPLCVNDMDFAMVRRLVGLDPTMLWGPYIERGEVRLGGLSEEKDEDEYDSEDEGEDGSEGEDFNTIVQGELRKFMEQLRTEALFLSSLCP
;
A
#
# COMPACT_ATOMS: atom_id res chain seq x y z
N MET A 1 50.71 1.00 19.17
CA MET A 1 49.94 -0.11 19.76
C MET A 1 49.06 -0.70 18.67
N ALA A 2 48.93 -2.03 18.62
CA ALA A 2 47.98 -2.66 17.71
C ALA A 2 46.54 -2.28 18.13
N PHE A 3 45.68 -1.95 17.16
CA PHE A 3 44.27 -1.71 17.40
C PHE A 3 43.61 -2.95 18.03
N GLN A 4 42.93 -2.77 19.16
CA GLN A 4 42.17 -3.82 19.85
C GLN A 4 40.70 -3.38 19.97
N LEU A 5 39.81 -4.12 19.31
CA LEU A 5 38.39 -3.82 19.30
C LEU A 5 37.75 -3.96 20.70
N ASP A 6 38.23 -4.89 21.51
CA ASP A 6 37.75 -5.16 22.87
C ASP A 6 37.97 -3.99 23.84
N ALA A 7 38.88 -3.06 23.51
CA ALA A 7 39.10 -1.84 24.29
C ALA A 7 38.06 -0.74 23.98
N CYS A 8 37.26 -0.89 22.93
CA CYS A 8 36.26 0.08 22.53
C CYS A 8 34.95 -0.11 23.33
N ARG A 9 34.18 0.96 23.49
CA ARG A 9 32.83 0.92 24.06
C ARG A 9 31.80 1.35 23.02
N THR A 10 30.57 0.89 23.19
CA THR A 10 29.44 1.36 22.38
C THR A 10 28.55 2.31 23.16
N LYS A 11 28.09 3.38 22.50
CA LYS A 11 26.96 4.18 22.96
C LYS A 11 25.79 3.91 22.02
N ILE A 12 24.66 3.49 22.57
CA ILE A 12 23.41 3.27 21.83
C ILE A 12 22.42 4.35 22.29
N THR A 13 21.76 5.00 21.35
CA THR A 13 20.68 5.95 21.63
C THR A 13 19.47 5.63 20.78
N LEU A 14 18.29 5.82 21.36
CA LEU A 14 16.99 5.70 20.70
C LEU A 14 16.30 7.06 20.76
N GLU A 15 15.92 7.59 19.62
CA GLU A 15 15.22 8.86 19.49
C GLU A 15 13.91 8.62 18.75
N ARG A 16 12.84 9.32 19.13
CA ARG A 16 11.60 9.29 18.34
C ARG A 16 11.81 10.12 17.08
N ASP A 17 11.22 9.66 15.98
CA ASP A 17 11.21 10.44 14.75
C ASP A 17 10.45 11.76 14.95
N TYR A 18 10.87 12.81 14.25
CA TYR A 18 10.26 14.13 14.41
C TYR A 18 8.86 14.17 13.80
N ASP A 19 8.70 13.64 12.59
CA ASP A 19 7.43 13.68 11.84
C ASP A 19 6.47 12.57 12.28
N ASN A 20 7.00 11.38 12.61
CA ASN A 20 6.21 10.20 12.95
C ASN A 20 6.62 9.55 14.29
N PRO A 21 6.57 10.29 15.43
CA PRO A 21 7.14 9.85 16.72
C PRO A 21 6.52 8.58 17.32
N LYS A 22 5.34 8.18 16.85
CA LYS A 22 4.64 6.95 17.27
C LYS A 22 5.05 5.73 16.45
N SER A 23 5.33 5.94 15.16
CA SER A 23 5.50 4.87 14.19
C SER A 23 6.97 4.64 13.84
N LEU A 24 7.82 5.65 14.00
CA LEU A 24 9.25 5.60 13.68
C LEU A 24 10.12 5.98 14.88
N GLN A 25 11.21 5.24 15.07
CA GLN A 25 12.25 5.52 16.05
C GLN A 25 13.63 5.34 15.42
N ASN A 26 14.53 6.28 15.67
CA ASN A 26 15.90 6.27 15.19
C ASN A 26 16.83 5.62 16.23
N ILE A 27 17.55 4.58 15.82
CA ILE A 27 18.58 3.92 16.61
C ILE A 27 19.94 4.37 16.11
N TYR A 28 20.76 4.91 17.00
CA TYR A 28 22.15 5.28 16.70
C TYR A 28 23.11 4.48 17.56
N ILE A 29 24.17 3.94 16.94
CA ILE A 29 25.23 3.23 17.63
C ILE A 29 26.57 3.85 17.26
N LYS A 30 27.33 4.27 18.27
CA LYS A 30 28.69 4.78 18.10
C LYS A 30 29.70 3.84 18.75
N VAL A 31 30.78 3.54 18.05
CA VAL A 31 31.95 2.86 18.60
C VAL A 31 32.99 3.90 19.02
N ILE A 32 33.35 3.91 20.29
CA ILE A 32 34.25 4.89 20.89
C ILE A 32 35.51 4.18 21.37
N HIS A 33 36.65 4.52 20.79
CA HIS A 33 37.97 4.09 21.24
C HIS A 33 38.49 5.01 22.36
N PRO A 34 39.10 4.49 23.44
CA PRO A 34 39.51 5.29 24.60
C PRO A 34 40.43 6.47 24.28
N THR A 35 41.30 6.34 23.29
CA THR A 35 42.26 7.39 22.90
C THR A 35 42.00 8.01 21.54
N LEU A 36 41.15 7.41 20.71
CA LEU A 36 40.97 7.81 19.31
C LEU A 36 39.59 8.44 19.05
N GLY A 37 38.68 8.37 20.03
CA GLY A 37 37.33 8.92 19.91
C GLY A 37 36.40 8.01 19.10
N ASP A 38 35.47 8.62 18.38
CA ASP A 38 34.47 7.91 17.58
C ASP A 38 35.13 7.30 16.33
N ILE A 39 35.12 5.96 16.20
CA ILE A 39 35.79 5.24 15.10
C ILE A 39 34.82 4.49 14.17
N GLY A 40 33.54 4.43 14.55
CA GLY A 40 32.50 3.79 13.76
C GLY A 40 31.10 4.22 14.21
N PHE A 41 30.17 4.20 13.27
CA PHE A 41 28.79 4.64 13.47
C PHE A 41 27.82 3.76 12.68
N LEU A 42 26.67 3.47 13.28
CA LEU A 42 25.53 2.83 12.64
C LEU A 42 24.27 3.64 12.95
N SER A 43 23.44 3.86 11.94
CA SER A 43 22.07 4.36 12.10
C SER A 43 21.07 3.36 11.54
N ALA A 44 19.97 3.16 12.26
CA ALA A 44 18.86 2.32 11.82
C ALA A 44 17.52 2.97 12.19
N ILE A 45 16.48 2.70 11.41
CA ILE A 45 15.12 3.14 11.66
C ILE A 45 14.29 1.94 12.09
N ARG A 46 13.65 2.04 13.24
CA ARG A 46 12.72 1.06 13.79
C ARG A 46 11.29 1.51 13.49
N ILE A 47 10.62 0.74 12.64
CA ILE A 47 9.26 0.97 12.16
C ILE A 47 8.30 0.10 12.97
N LEU A 48 7.41 0.73 13.72
CA LEU A 48 6.36 0.11 14.52
C LEU A 48 5.06 0.11 13.71
N ARG A 49 4.84 -0.96 12.94
CA ARG A 49 3.74 -1.05 11.97
C ARG A 49 2.36 -0.92 12.58
N ASP A 50 2.15 -1.43 13.78
CA ASP A 50 0.86 -1.37 14.49
C ASP A 50 0.39 0.09 14.67
N PHE A 51 1.33 1.05 14.70
CA PHE A 51 1.02 2.49 14.79
C PHE A 51 0.92 3.20 13.43
N CYS A 52 1.04 2.48 12.31
CA CYS A 52 0.88 3.05 10.97
C CYS A 52 -0.60 3.12 10.55
N VAL A 53 -1.47 2.25 11.07
CA VAL A 53 -2.94 2.28 10.87
C VAL A 53 -3.35 2.48 9.40
N GLY A 54 -2.83 1.63 8.50
CA GLY A 54 -3.11 1.71 7.06
C GLY A 54 -2.41 2.83 6.28
N ARG A 55 -1.52 3.60 6.94
CA ARG A 55 -0.68 4.65 6.36
C ARG A 55 0.80 4.24 6.25
N PHE A 56 1.08 2.93 6.13
CA PHE A 56 2.46 2.43 6.16
C PHE A 56 3.33 3.08 5.07
N HIS A 57 2.83 3.13 3.83
CA HIS A 57 3.56 3.75 2.73
C HIS A 57 3.79 5.25 2.94
N GLU A 58 2.80 5.99 3.44
CA GLU A 58 2.94 7.43 3.76
C GLU A 58 4.04 7.67 4.81
N VAL A 59 4.06 6.87 5.87
CA VAL A 59 5.07 6.96 6.94
C VAL A 59 6.47 6.67 6.41
N THR A 60 6.64 5.65 5.56
CA THR A 60 7.94 5.31 4.98
C THR A 60 8.40 6.32 3.93
N ASP A 61 7.47 6.88 3.14
CA ASP A 61 7.74 7.81 2.05
C ASP A 61 8.27 9.16 2.55
N LYS A 62 7.61 9.73 3.57
CA LYS A 62 8.00 11.01 4.17
C LYS A 62 9.40 11.00 4.80
N ASN A 63 9.91 9.82 5.19
CA ASN A 63 11.20 9.73 5.88
C ASN A 63 12.39 9.78 4.93
N SER A 64 12.44 8.92 3.91
CA SER A 64 13.55 8.86 2.96
C SER A 64 13.21 8.03 1.71
N GLN A 65 13.89 8.31 0.59
CA GLN A 65 13.76 7.56 -0.65
C GLN A 65 14.12 6.07 -0.51
N GLU A 66 15.06 5.74 0.38
CA GLU A 66 15.43 4.36 0.71
C GLU A 66 14.28 3.64 1.43
N LEU A 67 13.67 4.25 2.44
CA LEU A 67 12.52 3.66 3.11
C LEU A 67 11.28 3.60 2.22
N GLN A 68 11.07 4.60 1.36
CA GLN A 68 10.03 4.56 0.33
C GLN A 68 10.22 3.30 -0.54
N SER A 69 11.40 3.13 -1.13
CA SER A 69 11.71 1.97 -1.99
C SER A 69 11.51 0.64 -1.26
N PHE A 70 11.94 0.57 0.01
CA PHE A 70 11.76 -0.60 0.87
C PHE A 70 10.28 -0.91 1.13
N GLY A 71 9.50 0.10 1.52
CA GLY A 71 8.08 -0.04 1.81
C GLY A 71 7.27 -0.46 0.59
N TRP A 72 7.54 0.17 -0.55
CA TRP A 72 6.82 -0.07 -1.81
C TRP A 72 7.15 -1.42 -2.44
N GLU A 73 8.42 -1.84 -2.44
CA GLU A 73 8.84 -3.10 -3.08
C GLU A 73 8.32 -4.31 -2.30
N LEU A 74 8.40 -4.29 -0.96
CA LEU A 74 8.17 -5.47 -0.12
C LEU A 74 6.79 -5.53 0.53
N PHE A 75 6.14 -4.40 0.80
CA PHE A 75 4.91 -4.35 1.61
C PHE A 75 3.76 -3.66 0.87
N ASP A 76 2.53 -4.03 1.23
CA ASP A 76 1.33 -3.29 0.89
C ASP A 76 1.15 -2.06 1.80
N ARG A 77 0.09 -1.29 1.55
CA ARG A 77 -0.22 -0.06 2.31
C ARG A 77 -0.51 -0.28 3.80
N PHE A 78 -0.78 -1.53 4.21
CA PHE A 78 -0.99 -1.92 5.60
C PHE A 78 0.30 -2.40 6.27
N GLY A 79 1.43 -2.42 5.55
CA GLY A 79 2.70 -2.92 6.04
C GLY A 79 2.79 -4.45 6.08
N ARG A 80 1.91 -5.13 5.32
CA ARG A 80 1.95 -6.59 5.15
C ARG A 80 2.74 -6.93 3.89
N VAL A 81 3.52 -8.00 3.93
CA VAL A 81 4.35 -8.46 2.83
C VAL A 81 3.52 -8.75 1.60
N ARG A 82 4.01 -8.32 0.43
CA ARG A 82 3.33 -8.55 -0.84
C ARG A 82 3.28 -10.04 -1.17
N SER A 83 2.16 -10.48 -1.76
CA SER A 83 1.86 -11.89 -1.98
C SER A 83 2.88 -12.60 -2.87
N TRP A 84 3.49 -11.91 -3.82
CA TRP A 84 4.53 -12.46 -4.69
C TRP A 84 5.74 -13.02 -3.91
N LEU A 85 6.01 -12.56 -2.68
CA LEU A 85 7.09 -13.13 -1.86
C LEU A 85 6.70 -14.49 -1.25
N LEU A 86 5.39 -14.75 -1.16
CA LEU A 86 4.80 -15.97 -0.59
C LEU A 86 4.50 -17.02 -1.68
N GLU A 87 4.22 -16.55 -2.89
CA GLU A 87 3.87 -17.38 -4.04
C GLU A 87 5.09 -18.06 -4.68
N GLU A 88 4.87 -19.23 -5.29
CA GLU A 88 5.90 -19.94 -6.07
C GLU A 88 6.13 -19.21 -7.41
N CYS A 89 6.95 -18.16 -7.37
CA CYS A 89 7.34 -17.37 -8.53
C CYS A 89 8.86 -17.12 -8.56
N ASN A 90 9.38 -16.69 -9.71
CA ASN A 90 10.81 -16.38 -9.85
C ASN A 90 11.26 -15.28 -8.87
N ARG A 91 10.38 -14.29 -8.60
CA ARG A 91 10.68 -13.15 -7.72
C ARG A 91 10.92 -13.56 -6.26
N ARG A 92 10.34 -14.68 -5.80
CA ARG A 92 10.49 -15.20 -4.43
C ARG A 92 11.94 -15.55 -4.08
N GLY A 93 12.82 -15.71 -5.07
CA GLY A 93 14.24 -15.96 -4.83
C GLY A 93 14.47 -17.28 -4.10
N THR A 94 15.15 -17.26 -2.96
CA THR A 94 15.40 -18.46 -2.14
C THR A 94 14.18 -18.93 -1.35
N GLY A 95 13.14 -18.09 -1.22
CA GLY A 95 11.96 -18.40 -0.41
C GLY A 95 12.23 -18.53 1.09
N CYS A 96 13.40 -18.08 1.58
CA CYS A 96 13.73 -18.11 3.01
C CYS A 96 13.05 -17.02 3.84
N TRP A 97 12.38 -16.07 3.17
CA TRP A 97 11.59 -15.01 3.77
C TRP A 97 10.13 -15.15 3.36
N GLY A 98 9.21 -14.80 4.25
CA GLY A 98 7.78 -14.91 4.07
C GLY A 98 6.98 -14.13 5.11
N MET A 99 5.91 -14.76 5.63
CA MET A 99 4.92 -14.11 6.50
C MET A 99 5.48 -13.62 7.84
N GLU A 100 6.61 -14.15 8.29
CA GLU A 100 7.30 -13.67 9.50
C GLU A 100 7.72 -12.20 9.39
N LEU A 101 7.89 -11.69 8.17
CA LEU A 101 8.12 -10.27 7.94
C LEU A 101 6.93 -9.41 8.38
N ASN A 102 5.73 -9.94 8.57
CA ASN A 102 4.55 -9.20 9.06
C ASN A 102 4.54 -9.02 10.58
N SER A 103 5.43 -9.70 11.30
CA SER A 103 5.46 -9.68 12.77
C SER A 103 6.60 -8.83 13.33
N GLY A 104 6.40 -8.29 14.53
CA GLY A 104 7.37 -7.45 15.22
C GLY A 104 7.59 -6.07 14.58
N ALA A 105 8.67 -5.40 14.95
CA ALA A 105 9.11 -4.17 14.29
C ALA A 105 10.00 -4.49 13.07
N LEU A 106 9.99 -3.60 12.07
CA LEU A 106 11.02 -3.60 11.01
C LEU A 106 12.15 -2.68 11.43
N ILE A 107 13.37 -3.18 11.46
CA ILE A 107 14.55 -2.39 11.82
C ILE A 107 15.44 -2.28 10.58
N HIS A 108 15.34 -1.16 9.87
CA HIS A 108 16.09 -0.92 8.63
C HIS A 108 17.40 -0.19 8.92
N ILE A 109 18.53 -0.82 8.61
CA ILE A 109 19.86 -0.20 8.75
C ILE A 109 20.06 0.77 7.58
N MET A 110 20.10 2.07 7.90
CA MET A 110 20.28 3.15 6.92
C MET A 110 21.75 3.39 6.58
N ASN A 111 22.64 3.32 7.58
CA ASN A 111 24.05 3.61 7.35
C ASN A 111 24.94 2.83 8.30
N ILE A 112 26.08 2.37 7.78
CA ILE A 112 27.21 1.87 8.54
C ILE A 112 28.46 2.58 8.02
N SER A 113 29.11 3.35 8.89
CA SER A 113 30.37 4.01 8.58
C SER A 113 31.47 3.58 9.54
N VAL A 114 32.66 3.36 8.98
CA VAL A 114 33.90 3.10 9.70
C VAL A 114 34.92 4.08 9.15
N GLU A 115 35.73 4.70 10.00
CA GLU A 115 36.71 5.71 9.55
C GLU A 115 37.71 5.08 8.55
N LYS A 116 37.50 5.41 7.25
CA LYS A 116 37.96 4.68 6.04
C LYS A 116 39.47 4.49 5.90
N GLN A 117 40.30 5.10 6.75
CA GLN A 117 41.77 5.08 6.58
C GLN A 117 42.53 4.36 7.69
N LYS A 118 41.91 4.04 8.83
CA LYS A 118 42.64 3.51 10.00
C LYS A 118 42.08 2.20 10.56
N TYR A 119 40.79 1.94 10.40
CA TYR A 119 40.12 0.83 11.10
C TYR A 119 39.29 -0.09 10.20
N GLU A 120 39.38 0.07 8.87
CA GLU A 120 38.83 -0.92 7.94
C GLU A 120 39.49 -2.30 8.14
N HIS A 121 38.72 -3.36 7.87
CA HIS A 121 39.15 -4.75 8.05
C HIS A 121 39.54 -5.14 9.49
N LYS A 122 39.23 -4.30 10.50
CA LYS A 122 39.44 -4.61 11.93
C LYS A 122 38.20 -5.16 12.65
N GLY A 123 37.13 -5.48 11.91
CA GLY A 123 35.89 -6.04 12.46
C GLY A 123 34.89 -5.03 13.03
N VAL A 124 35.19 -3.73 12.99
CA VAL A 124 34.34 -2.66 13.57
C VAL A 124 32.90 -2.71 13.02
N GLY A 125 32.72 -2.84 11.70
CA GLY A 125 31.40 -2.90 11.09
C GLY A 125 30.58 -4.13 11.51
N SER A 126 31.21 -5.31 11.57
CA SER A 126 30.55 -6.53 12.07
C SER A 126 30.15 -6.39 13.54
N TRP A 127 30.98 -5.72 14.33
CA TRP A 127 30.69 -5.46 15.74
C TRP A 127 29.56 -4.47 15.94
N LEU A 128 29.44 -3.45 15.09
CA LEU A 128 28.27 -2.55 15.09
C LEU A 128 26.96 -3.31 14.86
N ILE A 129 26.94 -4.22 13.87
CA ILE A 129 25.78 -5.10 13.62
C ILE A 129 25.51 -5.98 14.85
N GLU A 130 26.53 -6.64 15.39
CA GLU A 130 26.39 -7.49 16.58
C GLU A 130 25.80 -6.72 17.77
N LYS A 131 26.23 -5.46 17.95
CA LYS A 131 25.74 -4.58 19.03
C LYS A 131 24.32 -4.11 18.81
N LEU A 132 23.90 -3.87 17.56
CA LEU A 132 22.50 -3.63 17.23
C LEU A 132 21.64 -4.83 17.60
N LEU A 133 22.02 -6.03 17.11
CA LEU A 133 21.27 -7.28 17.30
C LEU A 133 21.13 -7.68 18.78
N LYS A 134 22.10 -7.31 19.62
CA LYS A 134 22.07 -7.58 21.08
C LYS A 134 21.50 -6.44 21.92
N SER A 135 21.08 -5.34 21.30
CA SER A 135 20.56 -4.18 22.03
C SER A 135 19.15 -4.46 22.58
N GLU A 136 18.77 -3.76 23.65
CA GLU A 136 17.43 -3.86 24.25
C GLU A 136 16.30 -3.34 23.33
N HIS A 137 16.65 -2.64 22.26
CA HIS A 137 15.71 -2.08 21.28
C HIS A 137 15.31 -3.07 20.19
N VAL A 138 15.94 -4.26 20.15
CA VAL A 138 15.68 -5.31 19.17
C VAL A 138 15.14 -6.54 19.91
N LYS A 139 13.94 -6.98 19.55
CA LYS A 139 13.31 -8.19 20.09
C LYS A 139 13.50 -9.36 19.13
N ASN A 140 13.34 -10.58 19.63
CA ASN A 140 13.49 -11.80 18.82
C ASN A 140 12.48 -11.90 17.66
N ILE A 141 11.33 -11.24 17.78
CA ILE A 141 10.28 -11.18 16.75
C ILE A 141 10.52 -10.07 15.72
N ASP A 142 11.47 -9.16 15.97
CA ASP A 142 11.77 -8.05 15.06
C ASP A 142 12.60 -8.53 13.88
N ASN A 143 12.41 -7.89 12.72
CA ASN A 143 13.11 -8.23 11.49
C ASN A 143 14.09 -7.12 11.13
N ILE A 144 15.38 -7.46 10.97
CA ILE A 144 16.40 -6.47 10.58
C ILE A 144 16.55 -6.49 9.07
N THR A 145 16.58 -5.32 8.46
CA THR A 145 16.70 -5.18 7.01
C THR A 145 17.76 -4.14 6.65
N CYS A 146 18.25 -4.16 5.41
CA CYS A 146 19.13 -3.12 4.87
C CYS A 146 19.10 -3.10 3.35
N TRP A 147 19.55 -1.99 2.76
CA TRP A 147 19.84 -1.89 1.34
C TRP A 147 21.33 -1.61 1.10
N PRO A 148 22.08 -2.58 0.54
CA PRO A 148 23.45 -2.33 0.06
C PRO A 148 23.48 -1.41 -1.18
N CYS A 149 23.23 -0.09 -1.04
CA CYS A 149 23.47 0.93 -2.07
C CYS A 149 24.70 1.77 -1.68
N PRO A 150 25.78 1.76 -2.49
CA PRO A 150 26.84 2.75 -2.36
C PRO A 150 26.31 4.17 -2.55
N VAL A 151 26.72 5.09 -1.69
CA VAL A 151 26.35 6.52 -1.77
C VAL A 151 27.55 7.36 -2.21
N GLY A 152 27.32 8.31 -3.11
CA GLY A 152 28.32 9.31 -3.51
C GLY A 152 29.37 8.82 -4.50
N VAL A 153 29.08 7.76 -5.28
CA VAL A 153 29.98 7.20 -6.29
C VAL A 153 29.33 7.29 -7.66
N ARG A 154 29.84 8.20 -8.50
CA ARG A 154 29.30 8.44 -9.85
C ARG A 154 29.77 7.44 -10.90
N ASP A 155 30.97 6.88 -10.73
CA ASP A 155 31.51 5.91 -11.68
C ASP A 155 30.81 4.56 -11.49
N LYS A 156 30.17 4.05 -12.54
CA LYS A 156 29.35 2.82 -12.47
C LYS A 156 30.19 1.58 -12.13
N ALA A 157 31.43 1.49 -12.60
CA ALA A 157 32.29 0.35 -12.31
C ALA A 157 32.77 0.37 -10.85
N GLU A 158 33.15 1.54 -10.34
CA GLU A 158 33.49 1.75 -8.94
C GLU A 158 32.27 1.48 -8.04
N TRP A 159 31.09 2.00 -8.42
CA TRP A 159 29.83 1.78 -7.72
C TRP A 159 29.53 0.28 -7.63
N THR A 160 29.60 -0.44 -8.75
CA THR A 160 29.36 -1.90 -8.81
C THR A 160 30.35 -2.66 -7.94
N ALA A 161 31.63 -2.29 -7.98
CA ALA A 161 32.66 -2.92 -7.15
C ALA A 161 32.42 -2.67 -5.65
N LEU A 162 31.98 -1.46 -5.27
CA LEU A 162 31.67 -1.11 -3.89
C LEU A 162 30.39 -1.82 -3.41
N GLN A 163 29.37 -1.91 -4.26
CA GLN A 163 28.14 -2.64 -3.97
C GLN A 163 28.44 -4.13 -3.70
N ASN A 164 29.25 -4.76 -4.53
CA ASN A 164 29.67 -6.16 -4.34
C ASN A 164 30.42 -6.38 -3.01
N LYS A 165 31.23 -5.39 -2.58
CA LYS A 165 31.87 -5.43 -1.25
C LYS A 165 30.85 -5.32 -0.12
N GLN A 166 29.87 -4.42 -0.23
CA GLN A 166 28.80 -4.27 0.78
C GLN A 166 27.93 -5.54 0.86
N ILE A 167 27.52 -6.10 -0.28
CA ILE A 167 26.78 -7.38 -0.35
C ILE A 167 27.57 -8.50 0.34
N SER A 168 28.86 -8.61 0.02
CA SER A 168 29.73 -9.62 0.65
C SER A 168 29.85 -9.41 2.16
N PHE A 169 29.93 -8.16 2.61
CA PHE A 169 29.95 -7.80 4.02
C PHE A 169 28.65 -8.23 4.74
N PHE A 170 27.47 -7.87 4.21
CA PHE A 170 26.21 -8.25 4.84
C PHE A 170 25.99 -9.78 4.83
N ARG A 171 26.30 -10.46 3.72
CA ARG A 171 26.24 -11.94 3.66
C ARG A 171 27.14 -12.61 4.68
N LYS A 172 28.34 -12.08 4.89
CA LYS A 172 29.28 -12.57 5.93
C LYS A 172 28.73 -12.39 7.35
N ASN A 173 27.90 -11.36 7.57
CA ASN A 173 27.23 -11.10 8.84
C ASN A 173 25.84 -11.79 8.94
N GLY A 174 25.57 -12.79 8.10
CA GLY A 174 24.36 -13.62 8.20
C GLY A 174 23.14 -13.09 7.46
N PHE A 175 23.21 -11.91 6.85
CA PHE A 175 22.09 -11.36 6.08
C PHE A 175 21.88 -12.14 4.79
N ARG A 176 20.62 -12.33 4.38
CA ARG A 176 20.25 -12.96 3.10
C ARG A 176 19.25 -12.09 2.37
N ARG A 177 19.24 -12.16 1.04
CA ARG A 177 18.37 -11.33 0.21
C ARG A 177 16.90 -11.67 0.44
N ILE A 178 16.05 -10.64 0.48
CA ILE A 178 14.59 -10.80 0.56
C ILE A 178 14.06 -10.88 -0.86
N GLY A 179 13.66 -12.07 -1.30
CA GLY A 179 13.30 -12.32 -2.70
C GLY A 179 14.44 -11.99 -3.67
N ARG A 180 14.10 -11.66 -4.91
CA ARG A 180 15.03 -11.10 -5.91
C ARG A 180 15.10 -9.57 -5.86
N THR A 181 14.97 -8.97 -4.68
CA THR A 181 15.02 -7.50 -4.50
C THR A 181 16.43 -7.01 -4.22
N TYR A 182 16.62 -5.70 -4.04
CA TYR A 182 17.89 -5.14 -3.58
C TYR A 182 18.07 -5.21 -2.05
N PHE A 183 17.01 -5.59 -1.31
CA PHE A 183 16.99 -5.59 0.14
C PHE A 183 17.47 -6.92 0.73
N PHE A 184 18.13 -6.81 1.86
CA PHE A 184 18.60 -7.94 2.66
C PHE A 184 17.87 -7.95 4.00
N GLY A 185 17.65 -9.14 4.53
CA GLY A 185 17.07 -9.39 5.85
C GLY A 185 18.01 -10.17 6.76
N TYR A 186 17.78 -10.05 8.06
CA TYR A 186 18.36 -10.86 9.13
C TYR A 186 17.30 -11.12 10.20
N SER A 187 17.17 -12.39 10.61
CA SER A 187 16.25 -12.83 11.66
C SER A 187 17.05 -13.23 12.90
N LEU A 188 16.59 -12.82 14.08
CA LEU A 188 17.19 -13.26 15.34
C LEU A 188 16.83 -14.69 15.69
N ASP A 189 15.76 -15.24 15.12
CA ASP A 189 15.38 -16.63 15.31
C ASP A 189 16.50 -17.54 14.75
N PRO A 190 17.21 -18.30 15.60
CA PRO A 190 18.30 -19.16 15.13
C PRO A 190 17.82 -20.29 14.21
N SER A 191 16.53 -20.63 14.24
CA SER A 191 15.92 -21.64 13.39
C SER A 191 15.47 -21.12 12.03
N HIS A 192 15.55 -19.80 11.81
CA HIS A 192 15.11 -19.18 10.57
C HIS A 192 15.90 -19.70 9.36
N PRO A 193 15.24 -20.00 8.22
CA PRO A 193 15.89 -20.59 7.04
C PRO A 193 17.07 -19.78 6.49
N CYS A 194 17.11 -18.45 6.73
CA CYS A 194 18.23 -17.61 6.30
C CYS A 194 19.59 -18.06 6.87
N HIS A 195 19.62 -18.66 8.05
CA HIS A 195 20.87 -19.11 8.70
C HIS A 195 21.42 -20.40 8.09
N ALA A 196 20.57 -21.21 7.47
CA ALA A 196 20.98 -22.44 6.77
C ALA A 196 21.56 -22.16 5.38
N LEU A 197 21.23 -21.01 4.78
CA LEU A 197 21.72 -20.61 3.47
C LEU A 197 23.17 -20.14 3.54
N THR A 198 24.03 -20.66 2.66
CA THR A 198 25.39 -20.11 2.48
C THR A 198 25.34 -18.82 1.65
N ALA A 199 26.39 -18.01 1.72
CA ALA A 199 26.48 -16.78 0.94
C ALA A 199 26.43 -17.00 -0.59
N THR A 200 26.86 -18.17 -1.06
CA THR A 200 26.85 -18.55 -2.48
C THR A 200 25.53 -19.17 -2.94
N ALA A 201 24.72 -19.69 -2.00
CA ALA A 201 23.38 -20.21 -2.27
C ALA A 201 22.28 -19.12 -2.16
N ASP A 202 22.66 -17.91 -1.76
CA ASP A 202 21.75 -16.76 -1.66
C ASP A 202 21.31 -16.25 -3.05
N ALA A 203 20.13 -15.63 -3.13
CA ALA A 203 19.59 -15.14 -4.40
C ALA A 203 20.40 -13.96 -4.97
N ASN A 204 20.42 -13.86 -6.29
CA ASN A 204 20.84 -12.65 -7.00
C ASN A 204 19.69 -11.63 -7.05
N ALA A 205 20.04 -10.36 -7.29
CA ALA A 205 19.04 -9.32 -7.55
C ALA A 205 18.30 -9.55 -8.89
N LYS A 206 17.15 -8.91 -9.05
CA LYS A 206 16.27 -9.05 -10.22
C LYS A 206 16.96 -8.76 -11.56
N ASP A 207 17.85 -7.77 -11.59
CA ASP A 207 18.58 -7.30 -12.77
C ASP A 207 19.88 -8.06 -13.07
N HIS A 208 20.28 -9.00 -12.21
CA HIS A 208 21.55 -9.70 -12.38
C HIS A 208 21.60 -10.49 -13.70
N GLY A 209 22.52 -10.12 -14.58
CA GLY A 209 22.73 -10.78 -15.88
C GLY A 209 22.10 -10.04 -17.06
N PHE A 210 21.46 -8.88 -16.83
CA PHE A 210 20.93 -8.00 -17.87
C PHE A 210 21.79 -6.73 -17.99
N ASP A 211 21.95 -6.23 -19.22
CA ASP A 211 22.72 -5.02 -19.49
C ASP A 211 21.94 -3.77 -19.07
N THR A 212 22.21 -3.24 -17.88
CA THR A 212 21.64 -1.97 -17.40
C THR A 212 22.31 -0.74 -18.02
N VAL A 213 23.33 -0.92 -18.87
CA VAL A 213 24.11 0.19 -19.47
C VAL A 213 23.38 0.83 -20.65
N GLU A 214 22.60 0.05 -21.39
CA GLU A 214 21.98 0.50 -22.64
C GLU A 214 20.78 1.44 -22.40
N THR A 215 20.06 1.32 -21.28
CA THR A 215 18.87 2.16 -21.01
C THR A 215 19.21 3.54 -20.46
N ASP A 216 20.33 3.70 -19.74
CA ASP A 216 20.67 4.96 -19.08
C ASP A 216 21.51 5.91 -19.98
N THR A 217 22.07 5.40 -21.08
CA THR A 217 23.04 6.15 -21.92
C THR A 217 22.75 6.13 -23.42
N ALA A 218 21.87 5.25 -23.92
CA ALA A 218 21.53 5.25 -25.34
C ALA A 218 20.53 6.36 -25.67
N GLU A 219 20.81 7.12 -26.73
CA GLU A 219 19.83 8.04 -27.32
C GLU A 219 18.59 7.24 -27.72
N THR A 220 17.39 7.74 -27.40
CA THR A 220 16.09 7.08 -27.67
C THR A 220 15.99 6.55 -29.10
N ASP A 221 16.55 7.29 -30.07
CA ASP A 221 16.58 6.93 -31.49
C ASP A 221 17.37 5.64 -31.76
N THR A 222 18.40 5.36 -30.97
CA THR A 222 19.24 4.15 -31.10
C THR A 222 18.50 2.90 -30.60
N LEU A 223 17.71 3.02 -29.52
CA LEU A 223 16.89 1.93 -29.00
C LEU A 223 15.74 1.60 -29.97
N VAL A 224 15.12 2.62 -30.57
CA VAL A 224 14.06 2.46 -31.57
C VAL A 224 14.54 1.67 -32.79
N LEU A 225 15.76 1.95 -33.27
CA LEU A 225 16.34 1.22 -34.39
C LEU A 225 16.69 -0.24 -34.07
N ARG A 226 17.02 -0.54 -32.81
CA ARG A 226 17.47 -1.87 -32.38
C ARG A 226 16.34 -2.81 -32.00
N PHE A 227 15.26 -2.27 -31.41
CA PHE A 227 14.09 -3.04 -30.97
C PHE A 227 12.78 -2.46 -31.54
N PRO A 228 12.64 -2.41 -32.88
CA PRO A 228 11.57 -1.67 -33.54
C PRO A 228 10.17 -2.19 -33.20
N VAL A 229 10.01 -3.50 -32.97
CA VAL A 229 8.72 -4.11 -32.58
C VAL A 229 8.27 -3.58 -31.22
N GLN A 230 9.13 -3.64 -30.20
CA GLN A 230 8.85 -3.13 -28.86
C GLN A 230 8.59 -1.62 -28.89
N SER A 231 9.38 -0.87 -29.67
CA SER A 231 9.20 0.58 -29.80
C SER A 231 7.85 0.94 -30.41
N ASP A 232 7.44 0.28 -31.48
CA ASP A 232 6.12 0.51 -32.08
C ASP A 232 4.98 0.14 -31.12
N ILE A 233 5.12 -0.92 -30.31
CA ILE A 233 4.15 -1.26 -29.26
C ILE A 233 4.04 -0.15 -28.21
N ILE A 234 5.16 0.47 -27.84
CA ILE A 234 5.22 1.55 -26.84
C ILE A 234 4.58 2.83 -27.35
N ILE A 235 4.78 3.14 -28.64
CA ILE A 235 4.41 4.40 -29.28
C ILE A 235 2.97 4.34 -29.84
N VAL A 236 2.61 3.26 -30.53
CA VAL A 236 1.33 3.13 -31.24
C VAL A 236 0.31 2.45 -30.33
N LEU A 237 -0.45 3.27 -29.59
CA LEU A 237 -1.53 2.82 -28.69
C LEU A 237 -2.90 2.74 -29.38
N SER A 238 -2.95 2.82 -30.71
CA SER A 238 -4.15 2.71 -31.53
C SER A 238 -4.29 1.31 -32.15
N PRO A 239 -5.45 0.97 -32.75
CA PRO A 239 -5.63 -0.28 -33.48
C PRO A 239 -4.59 -0.54 -34.59
N ASP A 240 -3.96 0.52 -35.11
CA ASP A 240 -2.98 0.46 -36.21
C ASP A 240 -1.76 -0.41 -35.87
N VAL A 241 -1.42 -0.53 -34.58
CA VAL A 241 -0.35 -1.42 -34.10
C VAL A 241 -0.56 -2.86 -34.56
N SER A 242 -1.81 -3.28 -34.77
CA SER A 242 -2.14 -4.63 -35.22
C SER A 242 -1.55 -4.92 -36.61
N ALA A 243 -1.72 -3.98 -37.55
CA ALA A 243 -1.18 -4.12 -38.91
C ALA A 243 0.35 -4.05 -38.92
N ILE A 244 0.94 -3.23 -38.05
CA ILE A 244 2.40 -3.12 -37.87
C ILE A 244 2.98 -4.47 -37.39
N LEU A 245 2.37 -5.07 -36.35
CA LEU A 245 2.81 -6.35 -35.80
C LEU A 245 2.64 -7.50 -36.80
N GLU A 246 1.55 -7.52 -37.55
CA GLU A 246 1.35 -8.47 -38.65
C GLU A 246 2.43 -8.33 -39.73
N ALA A 247 2.81 -7.10 -40.09
CA ALA A 247 3.87 -6.85 -41.07
C ALA A 247 5.25 -7.31 -40.57
N TYR A 248 5.59 -7.08 -39.30
CA TYR A 248 6.82 -7.60 -38.70
C TYR A 248 6.83 -9.13 -38.74
N HIS A 249 5.76 -9.78 -38.23
CA HIS A 249 5.64 -11.23 -38.20
C HIS A 249 5.66 -11.87 -39.61
N ALA A 250 5.04 -11.23 -40.60
CA ALA A 250 5.06 -11.71 -41.98
C ALA A 250 6.46 -11.66 -42.60
N LYS A 251 7.29 -10.68 -42.21
CA LYS A 251 8.68 -10.55 -42.64
C LYS A 251 9.60 -11.52 -41.90
N ASP A 252 9.39 -11.67 -40.60
CA ASP A 252 10.16 -12.54 -39.71
C ASP A 252 9.27 -13.01 -38.55
N PRO A 253 8.80 -14.28 -38.55
CA PRO A 253 7.98 -14.81 -37.47
C PRO A 253 8.66 -14.78 -36.10
N SER A 254 10.00 -14.78 -36.02
CA SER A 254 10.73 -14.72 -34.75
C SER A 254 10.72 -13.32 -34.11
N SER A 255 10.33 -12.29 -34.86
CA SER A 255 10.35 -10.90 -34.39
C SER A 255 9.42 -10.66 -33.20
N ILE A 256 8.32 -11.41 -33.10
CA ILE A 256 7.33 -11.28 -32.02
C ILE A 256 7.74 -11.99 -30.71
N HIS A 257 8.84 -12.76 -30.76
CA HIS A 257 9.38 -13.50 -29.62
C HIS A 257 10.72 -12.92 -29.11
N THR A 258 11.42 -12.16 -29.96
CA THR A 258 12.77 -11.66 -29.65
C THR A 258 12.73 -10.64 -28.50
N PRO A 259 13.37 -10.92 -27.34
CA PRO A 259 13.42 -9.98 -26.23
C PRO A 259 14.38 -8.82 -26.50
N ASP A 260 14.18 -7.70 -25.81
CA ASP A 260 15.15 -6.60 -25.76
C ASP A 260 16.35 -6.91 -24.84
N SER A 261 17.27 -5.95 -24.66
CA SER A 261 18.44 -6.12 -23.78
C SER A 261 18.11 -6.27 -22.30
N ALA A 262 16.90 -5.90 -21.88
CA ALA A 262 16.37 -6.15 -20.55
C ALA A 262 15.63 -7.51 -20.45
N GLY A 263 15.58 -8.29 -21.53
CA GLY A 263 14.86 -9.56 -21.58
C GLY A 263 13.36 -9.42 -21.85
N PHE A 264 12.85 -8.23 -22.15
CA PHE A 264 11.41 -8.02 -22.37
C PHE A 264 10.99 -8.44 -23.76
N THR A 265 10.13 -9.45 -23.83
CA THR A 265 9.47 -9.88 -25.07
C THR A 265 8.44 -8.83 -25.53
N PRO A 266 8.06 -8.81 -26.82
CA PRO A 266 7.02 -7.92 -27.33
C PRO A 266 5.69 -8.03 -26.55
N ILE A 267 5.28 -9.24 -26.14
CA ILE A 267 4.06 -9.41 -25.34
C ILE A 267 4.21 -8.83 -23.93
N TYR A 268 5.38 -8.96 -23.31
CA TYR A 268 5.67 -8.33 -22.03
C TYR A 268 5.51 -6.80 -22.11
N VAL A 269 6.10 -6.19 -23.13
CA VAL A 269 6.03 -4.74 -23.37
C VAL A 269 4.59 -4.30 -23.64
N ALA A 270 3.83 -5.05 -24.45
CA ALA A 270 2.42 -4.76 -24.71
C ALA A 270 1.59 -4.75 -23.43
N CYS A 271 1.81 -5.72 -22.56
CA CYS A 271 1.16 -5.83 -21.25
C CYS A 271 1.56 -4.68 -20.31
N ALA A 272 2.87 -4.39 -20.19
CA ALA A 272 3.37 -3.27 -19.39
C ALA A 272 2.82 -1.90 -19.85
N ARG A 273 2.52 -1.76 -21.14
CA ARG A 273 1.93 -0.55 -21.73
C ARG A 273 0.40 -0.54 -21.74
N SER A 274 -0.24 -1.62 -21.28
CA SER A 274 -1.70 -1.83 -21.40
C SER A 274 -2.21 -1.65 -22.84
N ASN A 275 -1.39 -2.00 -23.83
CA ASN A 275 -1.73 -1.87 -25.25
C ASN A 275 -2.59 -3.07 -25.67
N ILE A 276 -3.91 -2.96 -25.46
CA ILE A 276 -4.86 -4.05 -25.70
C ILE A 276 -4.84 -4.55 -27.15
N PHE A 277 -4.57 -3.67 -28.11
CA PHE A 277 -4.53 -4.03 -29.54
C PHE A 277 -3.30 -4.88 -29.85
N ALA A 278 -2.14 -4.52 -29.30
CA ALA A 278 -0.93 -5.31 -29.40
C ALA A 278 -1.09 -6.67 -28.70
N VAL A 279 -1.63 -6.70 -27.47
CA VAL A 279 -1.86 -7.96 -26.73
C VAL A 279 -2.75 -8.92 -27.51
N ARG A 280 -3.91 -8.47 -28.02
CA ARG A 280 -4.80 -9.32 -28.83
C ARG A 280 -4.11 -9.83 -30.10
N THR A 281 -3.36 -8.96 -30.77
CA THR A 281 -2.68 -9.31 -32.01
C THR A 281 -1.59 -10.35 -31.76
N LEU A 282 -0.72 -10.12 -30.78
CA LEU A 282 0.36 -11.05 -30.43
C LEU A 282 -0.18 -12.41 -29.99
N LEU A 283 -1.23 -12.45 -29.15
CA LEU A 283 -1.87 -13.72 -28.74
C LEU A 283 -2.39 -14.51 -29.94
N ARG A 284 -3.00 -13.84 -30.93
CA ARG A 284 -3.46 -14.48 -32.18
C ARG A 284 -2.29 -14.95 -33.06
N LEU A 285 -1.18 -14.21 -33.09
CA LEU A 285 0.01 -14.56 -33.87
C LEU A 285 0.82 -15.71 -33.25
N GLY A 286 0.61 -16.02 -31.97
CA GLY A 286 1.11 -17.25 -31.34
C GLY A 286 2.23 -17.07 -30.32
N VAL A 287 2.09 -16.14 -29.37
CA VAL A 287 3.08 -15.88 -28.29
C VAL A 287 2.85 -16.67 -27.00
N ALA A 288 2.20 -17.84 -27.07
CA ALA A 288 1.77 -18.59 -25.88
C ALA A 288 2.95 -18.96 -24.96
N ASP A 289 4.09 -19.36 -25.54
CA ASP A 289 5.30 -19.73 -24.78
C ASP A 289 5.91 -18.53 -24.04
N ASP A 290 5.77 -17.31 -24.59
CA ASP A 290 6.30 -16.08 -23.98
C ASP A 290 5.49 -15.64 -22.76
N LEU A 291 4.27 -16.14 -22.58
CA LEU A 291 3.40 -15.79 -21.44
C LEU A 291 3.96 -16.31 -20.10
N LEU A 292 4.84 -17.31 -20.15
CA LEU A 292 5.51 -17.87 -18.96
C LEU A 292 6.96 -17.35 -18.83
N ASN A 293 7.39 -16.47 -19.72
CA ASN A 293 8.77 -15.97 -19.71
C ASN A 293 8.96 -14.92 -18.62
N ALA A 294 9.62 -15.34 -17.53
CA ALA A 294 10.07 -14.48 -16.43
C ALA A 294 11.57 -14.14 -16.51
N ASN A 295 12.25 -14.49 -17.60
CA ASN A 295 13.68 -14.23 -17.81
C ASN A 295 13.91 -12.81 -18.35
N ASN A 296 13.60 -11.83 -17.53
CA ASN A 296 13.83 -10.41 -17.78
C ASN A 296 14.32 -9.71 -16.51
N LYS A 297 14.75 -8.44 -16.63
CA LYS A 297 15.31 -7.66 -15.52
C LYS A 297 14.37 -7.51 -14.32
N GLU A 298 13.06 -7.66 -14.52
CA GLU A 298 12.07 -7.58 -13.44
C GLU A 298 11.76 -8.95 -12.84
N GLY A 299 12.17 -10.04 -13.50
CA GLY A 299 11.92 -11.41 -13.07
C GLY A 299 10.45 -11.79 -13.12
N MET A 300 9.63 -11.14 -13.95
CA MET A 300 8.17 -11.30 -14.00
C MET A 300 7.70 -11.88 -15.33
N THR A 301 6.67 -12.70 -15.31
CA THR A 301 5.88 -13.02 -16.49
C THR A 301 5.04 -11.81 -16.93
N PRO A 302 4.53 -11.78 -18.19
CA PRO A 302 3.58 -10.76 -18.62
C PRO A 302 2.35 -10.64 -17.70
N LEU A 303 1.83 -11.75 -17.15
CA LEU A 303 0.66 -11.71 -16.26
C LEU A 303 1.01 -11.07 -14.92
N GLU A 304 2.11 -11.50 -14.29
CA GLU A 304 2.60 -10.91 -13.03
C GLU A 304 2.88 -9.42 -13.16
N LYS A 305 3.35 -8.97 -14.34
CA LYS A 305 3.55 -7.54 -14.62
C LYS A 305 2.22 -6.78 -14.61
N VAL A 306 1.18 -7.29 -15.28
CA VAL A 306 -0.15 -6.65 -15.29
C VAL A 306 -0.75 -6.59 -13.89
N GLU A 307 -0.66 -7.67 -13.12
CA GLU A 307 -1.17 -7.75 -11.75
C GLU A 307 -0.39 -6.80 -10.82
N THR A 308 0.94 -6.79 -10.91
CA THR A 308 1.79 -5.89 -10.11
C THR A 308 1.54 -4.42 -10.46
N SER A 309 1.46 -4.07 -11.74
CA SER A 309 1.14 -2.70 -12.19
C SER A 309 -0.25 -2.27 -11.75
N SER A 310 -1.23 -3.17 -11.71
CA SER A 310 -2.58 -2.86 -11.25
C SER A 310 -2.59 -2.49 -9.76
N THR A 311 -1.88 -3.25 -8.93
CA THR A 311 -1.74 -2.96 -7.49
C THR A 311 -0.92 -1.69 -7.25
N ALA A 312 0.22 -1.53 -7.93
CA ALA A 312 1.07 -0.35 -7.77
C ALA A 312 0.34 0.95 -8.17
N MET A 313 -0.46 0.92 -9.24
CA MET A 313 -1.26 2.07 -9.65
C MET A 313 -2.32 2.43 -8.60
N ARG A 314 -2.99 1.42 -8.02
CA ARG A 314 -3.95 1.63 -6.92
C ARG A 314 -3.26 2.26 -5.72
N ASP A 315 -2.19 1.63 -5.22
CA ASP A 315 -1.43 2.10 -4.06
C ASP A 315 -0.99 3.56 -4.29
N PHE A 316 -0.49 3.88 -5.48
CA PHE A 316 -0.02 5.22 -5.83
C PHE A 316 -1.15 6.26 -5.87
N GLN A 317 -2.25 5.96 -6.56
CA GLN A 317 -3.38 6.90 -6.61
C GLN A 317 -3.93 7.18 -5.21
N GLN A 318 -4.01 6.16 -4.36
CA GLN A 318 -4.44 6.33 -2.97
C GLN A 318 -3.46 7.18 -2.17
N ALA A 319 -2.15 6.96 -2.30
CA ALA A 319 -1.14 7.75 -1.62
C ALA A 319 -1.17 9.24 -2.05
N MET A 320 -1.36 9.51 -3.34
CA MET A 320 -1.32 10.87 -3.89
C MET A 320 -2.62 11.65 -3.72
N THR A 321 -3.77 10.99 -3.89
CA THR A 321 -5.07 11.68 -3.97
C THR A 321 -5.99 11.34 -2.78
N GLY A 322 -5.56 10.44 -1.89
CA GLY A 322 -6.42 9.86 -0.85
C GLY A 322 -7.52 8.94 -1.41
N SER A 323 -7.59 8.75 -2.72
CA SER A 323 -8.66 8.02 -3.38
C SER A 323 -8.17 7.18 -4.56
N TRP A 324 -8.99 6.25 -5.05
CA TRP A 324 -8.65 5.38 -6.16
C TRP A 324 -9.87 5.12 -7.02
N ASP A 325 -9.84 5.42 -8.32
CA ASP A 325 -11.03 5.38 -9.18
C ASP A 325 -11.28 4.04 -9.89
N GLY A 326 -10.57 3.01 -9.45
CA GLY A 326 -10.64 1.66 -9.99
C GLY A 326 -9.50 1.38 -10.96
N HIS A 327 -9.32 0.10 -11.28
CA HIS A 327 -8.37 -0.33 -12.29
C HIS A 327 -8.81 0.14 -13.68
N SER A 328 -7.83 0.41 -14.55
CA SER A 328 -8.13 0.78 -15.93
C SER A 328 -8.68 -0.42 -16.71
N ASP A 329 -9.62 -0.15 -17.61
CA ASP A 329 -10.21 -1.17 -18.48
C ASP A 329 -9.14 -1.88 -19.32
N GLY A 330 -8.10 -1.15 -19.74
CA GLY A 330 -6.97 -1.69 -20.49
C GLY A 330 -6.16 -2.73 -19.70
N LEU A 331 -5.82 -2.44 -18.44
CA LEU A 331 -5.11 -3.39 -17.57
C LEU A 331 -5.95 -4.65 -17.33
N LEU A 332 -7.23 -4.48 -17.00
CA LEU A 332 -8.15 -5.60 -16.75
C LEU A 332 -8.39 -6.44 -18.00
N THR A 333 -8.45 -5.81 -19.18
CA THR A 333 -8.55 -6.50 -20.46
C THR A 333 -7.30 -7.33 -20.73
N CYS A 334 -6.10 -6.76 -20.54
CA CYS A 334 -4.85 -7.50 -20.66
C CYS A 334 -4.83 -8.69 -19.70
N GLU A 335 -5.17 -8.49 -18.43
CA GLU A 335 -5.21 -9.55 -17.42
C GLU A 335 -6.16 -10.68 -17.83
N PHE A 336 -7.38 -10.35 -18.27
CA PHE A 336 -8.38 -11.32 -18.73
C PHE A 336 -7.86 -12.14 -19.92
N LEU A 337 -7.29 -11.47 -20.93
CA LEU A 337 -6.79 -12.13 -22.13
C LEU A 337 -5.63 -13.08 -21.83
N LEU A 338 -4.70 -12.66 -20.97
CA LEU A 338 -3.60 -13.50 -20.52
C LEU A 338 -4.09 -14.72 -19.74
N LYS A 339 -5.00 -14.53 -18.78
CA LYS A 339 -5.59 -15.65 -18.00
C LYS A 339 -6.29 -16.65 -18.92
N ARG A 340 -7.07 -16.18 -19.89
CA ARG A 340 -7.72 -17.04 -20.90
C ARG A 340 -6.71 -17.80 -21.75
N ALA A 341 -5.65 -17.14 -22.21
CA ALA A 341 -4.60 -17.77 -23.01
C ALA A 341 -3.82 -18.84 -22.22
N LEU A 342 -3.60 -18.62 -20.92
CA LEU A 342 -2.95 -19.56 -20.01
C LEU A 342 -3.88 -20.66 -19.46
N GLY A 343 -5.17 -20.63 -19.80
CA GLY A 343 -6.15 -21.56 -19.23
C GLY A 343 -6.39 -21.36 -17.72
N LEU A 344 -6.04 -20.20 -17.18
CA LEU A 344 -6.26 -19.84 -15.78
C LEU A 344 -7.71 -19.45 -15.55
N PRO A 345 -8.25 -19.70 -14.35
CA PRO A 345 -9.62 -19.34 -14.03
C PRO A 345 -9.80 -17.82 -14.11
N THR A 346 -10.77 -17.41 -14.91
CA THR A 346 -11.33 -16.06 -14.83
C THR A 346 -12.57 -16.15 -13.95
N VAL A 347 -12.60 -15.35 -12.89
CA VAL A 347 -13.74 -15.29 -11.95
C VAL A 347 -15.07 -15.00 -12.67
N TYR A 348 -14.99 -14.42 -13.87
CA TYR A 348 -16.10 -14.13 -14.76
C TYR A 348 -15.79 -14.63 -16.18
N ASP A 349 -16.81 -15.13 -16.90
CA ASP A 349 -16.63 -15.81 -18.19
C ASP A 349 -16.41 -14.87 -19.39
N THR A 350 -16.96 -13.64 -19.32
CA THR A 350 -16.86 -12.65 -20.40
C THR A 350 -15.96 -11.50 -20.01
N GLU A 351 -15.31 -10.92 -21.01
CA GLU A 351 -14.39 -9.79 -20.84
C GLU A 351 -15.12 -8.57 -20.24
N GLU A 352 -16.31 -8.25 -20.74
CA GLU A 352 -17.10 -7.10 -20.28
C GLU A 352 -17.50 -7.25 -18.81
N LYS A 353 -17.91 -8.46 -18.41
CA LYS A 353 -18.26 -8.75 -17.01
C LYS A 353 -17.00 -8.72 -16.15
N TYR A 354 -15.89 -9.26 -16.63
CA TYR A 354 -14.62 -9.25 -15.93
C TYR A 354 -14.17 -7.82 -15.64
N VAL A 355 -14.06 -6.98 -16.66
CA VAL A 355 -13.65 -5.57 -16.54
C VAL A 355 -14.58 -4.81 -15.58
N LYS A 356 -15.90 -4.95 -15.75
CA LYS A 356 -16.87 -4.27 -14.89
C LYS A 356 -16.73 -4.64 -13.43
N MET A 357 -16.66 -5.94 -13.13
CA MET A 357 -16.67 -6.43 -11.75
C MET A 357 -15.30 -6.37 -11.08
N ARG A 358 -14.21 -6.44 -11.85
CA ARG A 358 -12.84 -6.30 -11.35
C ARG A 358 -12.37 -4.86 -11.22
N LYS A 359 -13.15 -3.89 -11.71
CA LYS A 359 -12.84 -2.45 -11.59
C LYS A 359 -12.38 -2.05 -10.19
N TRP A 360 -13.03 -2.61 -9.17
CA TRP A 360 -12.74 -2.32 -7.76
C TRP A 360 -11.96 -3.44 -7.06
N GLY A 361 -11.23 -4.26 -7.81
CA GLY A 361 -10.30 -5.25 -7.26
C GLY A 361 -10.92 -6.60 -6.84
N CYS A 362 -12.22 -6.84 -7.03
CA CYS A 362 -12.88 -8.08 -6.61
C CYS A 362 -12.10 -9.35 -7.02
N THR A 363 -11.69 -10.16 -6.04
CA THR A 363 -11.03 -11.45 -6.29
C THR A 363 -11.94 -12.66 -6.06
N CYS A 364 -13.04 -12.49 -5.32
CA CYS A 364 -13.90 -13.61 -4.92
C CYS A 364 -15.03 -13.95 -5.91
N GLY A 365 -15.37 -13.03 -6.82
CA GLY A 365 -16.49 -13.22 -7.75
C GLY A 365 -17.89 -12.95 -7.20
N ALA A 366 -17.97 -12.66 -5.91
CA ALA A 366 -19.22 -12.49 -5.17
C ALA A 366 -19.42 -11.06 -4.61
N CYS A 367 -18.51 -10.12 -4.92
CA CYS A 367 -18.67 -8.74 -4.44
C CYS A 367 -19.87 -8.05 -5.11
N ALA A 368 -20.74 -7.46 -4.30
CA ALA A 368 -21.82 -6.59 -4.78
C ALA A 368 -21.21 -5.37 -5.49
N GLY A 369 -21.63 -5.13 -6.73
CA GLY A 369 -21.06 -4.07 -7.59
C GLY A 369 -19.56 -4.21 -7.87
N GLY A 370 -18.93 -5.35 -7.56
CA GLY A 370 -17.48 -5.56 -7.69
C GLY A 370 -16.63 -4.97 -6.55
N TRP A 371 -17.24 -4.34 -5.54
CA TRP A 371 -16.49 -3.66 -4.47
C TRP A 371 -16.87 -4.09 -3.06
N LEU A 372 -18.16 -4.34 -2.77
CA LEU A 372 -18.61 -4.75 -1.44
C LEU A 372 -18.50 -6.27 -1.30
N SER A 373 -17.46 -6.76 -0.63
CA SER A 373 -17.26 -8.21 -0.47
C SER A 373 -18.28 -8.84 0.46
N PRO A 374 -18.52 -10.17 0.38
CA PRO A 374 -19.44 -10.85 1.28
C PRO A 374 -19.06 -10.71 2.75
N ARG A 375 -17.77 -10.79 3.10
CA ARG A 375 -17.29 -10.61 4.48
C ARG A 375 -17.45 -9.18 4.98
N MET A 376 -17.17 -8.19 4.13
CA MET A 376 -17.43 -6.79 4.45
C MET A 376 -18.93 -6.53 4.63
N ARG A 377 -19.78 -7.09 3.77
CA ARG A 377 -21.24 -7.02 3.89
C ARG A 377 -21.71 -7.58 5.24
N PHE A 378 -21.21 -8.76 5.61
CA PHE A 378 -21.51 -9.41 6.89
C PHE A 378 -21.11 -8.54 8.09
N ARG A 379 -19.92 -7.93 8.06
CA ARG A 379 -19.47 -6.97 9.10
C ARG A 379 -20.46 -5.83 9.29
N LEU A 380 -20.83 -5.18 8.18
CA LEU A 380 -21.77 -4.06 8.20
C LEU A 380 -23.14 -4.50 8.73
N GLU A 381 -23.57 -5.72 8.39
CA GLU A 381 -24.83 -6.31 8.86
C GLU A 381 -24.81 -6.51 10.37
N CYS A 382 -23.80 -7.24 10.90
CA CYS A 382 -23.63 -7.45 12.33
C CYS A 382 -23.61 -6.13 13.10
N LYS A 383 -22.93 -5.11 12.56
CA LYS A 383 -22.87 -3.79 13.19
C LYS A 383 -24.22 -3.08 13.18
N ALA A 384 -24.95 -3.12 12.07
CA ALA A 384 -26.28 -2.53 11.97
C ALA A 384 -27.30 -3.25 12.88
N ALA A 385 -27.26 -4.59 12.93
CA ALA A 385 -28.06 -5.41 13.83
C ALA A 385 -27.78 -5.08 15.31
N SER A 386 -26.50 -4.99 15.68
CA SER A 386 -26.08 -4.59 17.03
C SER A 386 -26.64 -3.21 17.42
N MET A 387 -26.61 -2.22 16.51
CA MET A 387 -27.18 -0.89 16.74
C MET A 387 -28.71 -0.95 16.89
N LYS A 388 -29.39 -1.68 15.99
CA LYS A 388 -30.84 -1.92 16.04
C LYS A 388 -31.29 -2.53 17.36
N ASP A 389 -30.51 -3.43 17.95
CA ASP A 389 -30.87 -4.10 19.21
C ASP A 389 -30.54 -3.26 20.46
N THR A 390 -29.44 -2.48 20.42
CA THR A 390 -28.94 -1.74 21.59
C THR A 390 -29.52 -0.33 21.72
N MET A 391 -29.70 0.39 20.62
CA MET A 391 -30.22 1.76 20.62
C MET A 391 -31.63 1.90 21.23
N PRO A 392 -32.59 0.96 21.07
CA PRO A 392 -33.88 1.05 21.75
C PRO A 392 -33.76 1.10 23.28
N LEU A 393 -32.81 0.34 23.85
CA LEU A 393 -32.52 0.36 25.28
C LEU A 393 -31.94 1.72 25.69
N MET A 394 -30.99 2.25 24.92
CA MET A 394 -30.41 3.57 25.16
C MET A 394 -31.45 4.69 25.03
N MET A 395 -32.39 4.55 24.09
CA MET A 395 -33.51 5.47 23.95
C MET A 395 -34.42 5.47 25.18
N TYR A 396 -34.68 4.29 25.76
CA TYR A 396 -35.50 4.17 26.97
C TYR A 396 -34.82 4.77 28.20
N LEU A 397 -33.50 4.57 28.33
CA LEU A 397 -32.73 5.02 29.50
C LEU A 397 -32.41 6.52 29.48
N ASN A 398 -32.12 7.08 28.31
CA ASN A 398 -31.53 8.44 28.21
C ASN A 398 -32.53 9.53 27.81
N PHE A 399 -33.74 9.19 27.33
CA PHE A 399 -34.67 10.19 26.79
C PHE A 399 -35.93 10.36 27.64
N LEU A 400 -36.07 11.56 28.21
CA LEU A 400 -37.31 12.05 28.80
C LEU A 400 -38.22 12.67 27.73
N GLN A 401 -39.53 12.67 27.97
CA GLN A 401 -40.49 13.17 27.00
C GLN A 401 -40.39 14.69 26.87
N GLY A 402 -40.13 15.18 25.64
CA GLY A 402 -40.14 16.61 25.30
C GLY A 402 -38.83 17.35 25.56
N GLU A 403 -37.86 16.72 26.22
CA GLU A 403 -36.56 17.31 26.53
C GLU A 403 -35.47 16.77 25.56
N PRO A 404 -34.54 17.61 25.09
CA PRO A 404 -33.36 17.14 24.39
C PRO A 404 -32.41 16.43 25.35
N VAL A 405 -31.62 15.49 24.83
CA VAL A 405 -30.54 14.86 25.62
C VAL A 405 -29.45 15.88 25.93
N ASP A 406 -28.93 15.83 27.14
CA ASP A 406 -27.73 16.56 27.53
C ASP A 406 -26.47 15.78 27.13
N PHE A 407 -25.83 16.21 26.05
CA PHE A 407 -24.58 15.63 25.55
C PHE A 407 -23.36 15.96 26.44
N SER A 408 -23.49 16.88 27.41
CA SER A 408 -22.40 17.27 28.30
C SER A 408 -22.18 16.29 29.47
N GLU A 409 -23.21 15.55 29.89
CA GLU A 409 -23.10 14.57 30.97
C GLU A 409 -22.79 13.16 30.45
N SER A 410 -23.43 12.73 29.36
CA SER A 410 -23.17 11.42 28.75
C SER A 410 -23.73 11.33 27.33
N VAL A 411 -22.93 10.84 26.39
CA VAL A 411 -23.43 10.52 25.04
C VAL A 411 -24.25 9.23 25.11
N PRO A 412 -25.52 9.20 24.62
CA PRO A 412 -26.42 8.06 24.77
C PRO A 412 -25.86 6.73 24.27
N ASP A 413 -25.12 6.76 23.17
CA ASP A 413 -24.48 5.61 22.53
C ASP A 413 -23.35 6.05 21.59
N PRO A 414 -22.43 5.16 21.17
CA PRO A 414 -21.33 5.49 20.25
C PRO A 414 -21.76 6.06 18.89
N ALA A 415 -22.93 5.67 18.34
CA ALA A 415 -23.38 6.18 17.06
C ALA A 415 -23.79 7.66 17.10
N CYS A 416 -24.04 8.22 18.29
CA CYS A 416 -24.29 9.65 18.47
C CYS A 416 -23.03 10.52 18.28
N ASP A 417 -21.83 9.94 18.35
CA ASP A 417 -20.60 10.68 18.05
C ASP A 417 -20.55 11.11 16.58
N PHE A 418 -21.30 10.44 15.71
CA PHE A 418 -21.40 10.72 14.28
C PHE A 418 -22.49 11.75 13.95
N LEU A 419 -23.12 12.34 14.96
CA LEU A 419 -24.00 13.49 14.78
C LEU A 419 -23.20 14.78 15.00
N PRO A 420 -23.15 15.71 14.03
CA PRO A 420 -22.45 16.98 14.19
C PRO A 420 -22.94 17.75 15.43
N PRO A 421 -22.07 18.47 16.17
CA PRO A 421 -22.44 19.18 17.41
C PRO A 421 -23.62 20.14 17.25
N ARG A 422 -23.75 20.76 16.07
CA ARG A 422 -24.90 21.62 15.72
C ARG A 422 -26.26 20.93 15.81
N LEU A 423 -26.31 19.59 15.73
CA LEU A 423 -27.53 18.81 15.80
C LEU A 423 -27.89 18.36 17.22
N HIS A 424 -26.95 18.40 18.18
CA HIS A 424 -27.15 17.84 19.54
C HIS A 424 -28.37 18.44 20.25
N LYS A 425 -28.60 19.74 20.12
CA LYS A 425 -29.79 20.43 20.68
C LYS A 425 -31.12 19.98 20.06
N ALA A 426 -31.08 19.34 18.89
CA ALA A 426 -32.26 18.83 18.19
C ALA A 426 -32.52 17.33 18.45
N VAL A 427 -31.64 16.65 19.22
CA VAL A 427 -31.75 15.23 19.53
C VAL A 427 -32.79 15.00 20.62
N LEU A 428 -34.06 15.08 20.20
CA LEU A 428 -35.22 14.63 20.96
C LEU A 428 -35.43 13.13 20.76
N LYS A 429 -36.27 12.51 21.59
CA LYS A 429 -36.66 11.09 21.43
C LYS A 429 -37.13 10.75 20.02
N THR A 430 -37.88 11.65 19.37
CA THR A 430 -38.37 11.48 17.99
C THR A 430 -37.25 11.59 16.94
N PHE A 431 -36.25 12.45 17.18
CA PHE A 431 -35.05 12.52 16.34
C PHE A 431 -34.27 11.22 16.42
N TYR A 432 -34.04 10.75 17.65
CA TYR A 432 -33.32 9.51 17.91
C TYR A 432 -34.02 8.29 17.33
N ARG A 433 -35.36 8.20 17.45
CA ARG A 433 -36.16 7.15 16.78
C ARG A 433 -35.99 7.17 15.26
N GLY A 434 -35.95 8.36 14.65
CA GLY A 434 -35.67 8.51 13.22
C GLY A 434 -34.25 8.06 12.84
N TYR A 435 -33.25 8.39 13.67
CA TYR A 435 -31.88 7.95 13.47
C TYR A 435 -31.75 6.42 13.59
N LEU A 436 -32.29 5.82 14.65
CA LEU A 436 -32.42 4.36 14.84
C LEU A 436 -33.08 3.68 13.64
N SER A 437 -34.15 4.27 13.09
CA SER A 437 -34.84 3.72 11.93
C SER A 437 -33.95 3.60 10.69
N ILE A 438 -32.87 4.39 10.59
CA ILE A 438 -31.88 4.24 9.51
C ILE A 438 -31.05 2.98 9.72
N PHE A 439 -30.62 2.68 10.95
CA PHE A 439 -29.89 1.43 11.27
C PHE A 439 -30.77 0.19 11.04
N GLU A 440 -32.05 0.25 11.41
CA GLU A 440 -33.03 -0.81 11.10
C GLU A 440 -33.12 -1.10 9.60
N VAL A 441 -33.08 -0.05 8.77
CA VAL A 441 -33.14 -0.19 7.31
C VAL A 441 -31.81 -0.69 6.73
N ILE A 442 -30.67 -0.30 7.30
CA ILE A 442 -29.36 -0.82 6.89
C ILE A 442 -29.28 -2.32 7.18
N ASP A 443 -29.65 -2.75 8.38
CA ASP A 443 -29.76 -4.16 8.78
C ASP A 443 -30.68 -4.93 7.81
N GLU A 444 -31.91 -4.46 7.64
CA GLU A 444 -32.89 -5.10 6.75
C GLU A 444 -32.38 -5.22 5.30
N PHE A 445 -31.75 -4.17 4.77
CA PHE A 445 -31.16 -4.19 3.44
C PHE A 445 -30.05 -5.22 3.32
N LEU A 446 -29.17 -5.30 4.32
CA LEU A 446 -28.01 -6.19 4.30
C LEU A 446 -28.43 -7.67 4.44
N SER A 447 -29.40 -7.98 5.28
CA SER A 447 -29.89 -9.36 5.47
C SER A 447 -30.79 -9.87 4.33
N HIS A 448 -31.60 -9.00 3.70
CA HIS A 448 -32.67 -9.46 2.79
C HIS A 448 -32.44 -9.13 1.32
N SER A 449 -31.59 -8.15 1.00
CA SER A 449 -31.34 -7.82 -0.41
C SER A 449 -30.47 -8.88 -1.07
N PRO A 450 -30.67 -9.17 -2.37
CA PRO A 450 -29.76 -9.99 -3.15
C PRO A 450 -28.30 -9.56 -2.95
N SER A 451 -27.40 -10.53 -2.80
CA SER A 451 -26.00 -10.30 -2.44
C SER A 451 -25.21 -9.52 -3.50
N ASP A 452 -25.72 -9.44 -4.73
CA ASP A 452 -25.12 -8.69 -5.83
C ASP A 452 -25.51 -7.20 -5.86
N ILE A 453 -26.50 -6.79 -5.04
CA ILE A 453 -26.94 -5.40 -4.94
C ILE A 453 -26.13 -4.67 -3.85
N PRO A 454 -25.36 -3.63 -4.22
CA PRO A 454 -24.51 -2.92 -3.28
C PRO A 454 -25.31 -1.96 -2.39
N LEU A 455 -24.84 -1.79 -1.16
CA LEU A 455 -25.34 -0.79 -0.21
C LEU A 455 -25.01 0.63 -0.71
N THR A 456 -26.01 1.51 -0.76
CA THR A 456 -25.82 2.93 -1.13
C THR A 456 -26.76 3.83 -0.32
N VAL A 457 -26.39 5.10 -0.14
CA VAL A 457 -27.24 6.15 0.44
C VAL A 457 -28.59 6.21 -0.28
N ALA A 458 -28.60 6.10 -1.61
CA ALA A 458 -29.84 6.12 -2.40
C ALA A 458 -30.78 4.94 -2.08
N ALA A 459 -30.23 3.72 -1.94
CA ALA A 459 -31.00 2.54 -1.58
C ALA A 459 -31.60 2.67 -0.17
N ILE A 460 -30.80 3.15 0.79
CA ILE A 460 -31.26 3.39 2.16
C ILE A 460 -32.32 4.49 2.21
N ALA A 461 -32.10 5.60 1.51
CA ALA A 461 -33.07 6.71 1.44
C ALA A 461 -34.43 6.25 0.88
N GLN A 462 -34.41 5.39 -0.15
CA GLN A 462 -35.63 4.84 -0.73
C GLN A 462 -36.41 4.00 0.29
N LEU A 463 -35.74 3.09 1.00
CA LEU A 463 -36.35 2.17 1.97
C LEU A 463 -36.75 2.87 3.30
N ALA A 464 -36.02 3.90 3.70
CA ALA A 464 -36.25 4.61 4.96
C ALA A 464 -37.36 5.68 4.87
N SER A 465 -37.75 6.11 3.67
CA SER A 465 -38.65 7.25 3.44
C SER A 465 -39.98 7.20 4.20
N THR A 466 -40.50 6.00 4.48
CA THR A 466 -41.78 5.79 5.20
C THR A 466 -41.61 5.33 6.64
N ARG A 467 -40.38 5.24 7.15
CA ARG A 467 -40.10 4.77 8.52
C ARG A 467 -40.42 5.84 9.54
N GLU A 468 -40.73 5.37 10.74
CA GLU A 468 -41.11 6.22 11.87
C GLU A 468 -39.97 7.20 12.23
N GLY A 469 -40.30 8.47 12.45
CA GLY A 469 -39.34 9.48 12.90
C GLY A 469 -38.32 9.94 11.84
N VAL A 470 -38.14 9.25 10.71
CA VAL A 470 -37.16 9.61 9.66
C VAL A 470 -37.44 11.00 9.09
N SER A 471 -38.70 11.32 8.79
CA SER A 471 -39.06 12.67 8.32
C SER A 471 -38.68 13.76 9.33
N PHE A 472 -38.87 13.50 10.63
CA PHE A 472 -38.48 14.44 11.69
C PHE A 472 -36.96 14.60 11.76
N TYR A 473 -36.23 13.49 11.78
CA TYR A 473 -34.77 13.43 11.77
C TYR A 473 -34.16 14.26 10.63
N LEU A 474 -34.63 14.04 9.40
CA LEU A 474 -34.16 14.77 8.22
C LEU A 474 -34.55 16.26 8.28
N SER A 475 -35.75 16.59 8.74
CA SER A 475 -36.20 17.99 8.88
C SER A 475 -35.35 18.81 9.85
N LYS A 476 -34.64 18.15 10.77
CA LYS A 476 -33.72 18.75 11.74
C LYS A 476 -32.27 18.79 11.27
N GLY A 477 -31.98 18.39 10.03
CA GLY A 477 -30.63 18.38 9.45
C GLY A 477 -29.88 17.06 9.63
N GLY A 478 -30.56 15.99 10.04
CA GLY A 478 -30.05 14.62 9.98
C GLY A 478 -29.78 14.18 8.53
N LYS A 479 -28.90 13.19 8.37
CA LYS A 479 -28.46 12.64 7.07
C LYS A 479 -28.37 11.12 7.16
N TYR A 480 -28.72 10.40 6.09
CA TYR A 480 -28.53 8.94 6.04
C TYR A 480 -27.05 8.57 6.18
N GLU A 481 -26.20 9.45 5.65
CA GLU A 481 -24.75 9.39 5.68
C GLU A 481 -24.21 9.29 7.11
N TYR A 482 -24.78 9.97 8.11
CA TYR A 482 -24.29 9.87 9.50
C TYR A 482 -24.43 8.45 10.06
N ALA A 483 -25.50 7.74 9.71
CA ALA A 483 -25.68 6.34 10.15
C ALA A 483 -24.72 5.39 9.42
N LEU A 484 -24.56 5.56 8.10
CA LEU A 484 -23.61 4.76 7.30
C LEU A 484 -22.16 5.00 7.74
N ASP A 485 -21.82 6.24 8.05
CA ASP A 485 -20.55 6.65 8.62
C ASP A 485 -20.29 5.96 9.96
N ALA A 486 -21.26 6.02 10.89
CA ALA A 486 -21.18 5.33 12.18
C ALA A 486 -20.98 3.80 12.02
N VAL A 487 -21.79 3.15 11.18
CA VAL A 487 -21.67 1.70 10.95
C VAL A 487 -20.29 1.35 10.40
N THR A 488 -19.86 2.02 9.33
CA THR A 488 -18.59 1.70 8.66
C THR A 488 -17.37 2.02 9.53
N PHE A 489 -17.41 3.11 10.30
CA PHE A 489 -16.30 3.49 11.16
C PHE A 489 -16.16 2.57 12.37
N ILE A 490 -17.26 2.32 13.10
CA ILE A 490 -17.18 1.51 14.33
C ILE A 490 -16.75 0.08 13.99
N ILE A 491 -17.22 -0.48 12.88
CA ILE A 491 -16.82 -1.82 12.49
C ILE A 491 -15.40 -1.90 11.91
N GLU A 492 -14.86 -0.80 11.37
CA GLU A 492 -13.44 -0.69 11.03
C GLU A 492 -12.58 -0.73 12.30
N GLU A 493 -12.97 -0.01 13.35
CA GLU A 493 -12.29 -0.05 14.65
C GLU A 493 -12.32 -1.43 15.30
N GLN A 494 -13.40 -2.18 15.12
CA GLN A 494 -13.52 -3.53 15.66
C GLN A 494 -12.80 -4.59 14.80
N SER A 495 -12.37 -4.23 13.59
CA SER A 495 -11.73 -5.16 12.65
C SER A 495 -10.22 -5.32 12.92
N ASP A 496 -9.54 -6.16 12.15
CA ASP A 496 -8.07 -6.27 12.11
C ASP A 496 -7.32 -4.94 11.86
N LEU A 497 -8.01 -3.88 11.41
CA LEU A 497 -7.40 -2.55 11.27
C LEU A 497 -7.42 -1.72 12.57
N GLY A 498 -8.20 -2.14 13.56
CA GLY A 498 -8.31 -1.52 14.88
C GLY A 498 -7.95 -2.49 16.00
N ASP A 499 -8.92 -2.80 16.87
CA ASP A 499 -8.71 -3.62 18.06
C ASP A 499 -8.90 -5.13 17.85
N GLY A 500 -9.41 -5.54 16.68
CA GLY A 500 -9.61 -6.95 16.32
C GLY A 500 -10.76 -7.66 17.05
N THR A 501 -11.56 -6.95 17.87
CA THR A 501 -12.66 -7.54 18.66
C THR A 501 -13.70 -8.26 17.81
N PHE A 502 -13.94 -7.80 16.58
CA PHE A 502 -14.81 -8.49 15.63
C PHE A 502 -14.26 -9.87 15.27
N GLU A 503 -12.97 -9.97 14.96
CA GLU A 503 -12.41 -11.27 14.56
C GLU A 503 -12.41 -12.25 15.74
N GLU A 504 -12.20 -11.77 16.97
CA GLU A 504 -12.32 -12.58 18.18
C GLU A 504 -13.75 -13.11 18.38
N GLU A 505 -14.75 -12.25 18.23
CA GLU A 505 -16.17 -12.61 18.39
C GLU A 505 -16.62 -13.64 17.36
N TRP A 506 -16.15 -13.51 16.11
CA TRP A 506 -16.62 -14.31 14.97
C TRP A 506 -15.64 -15.41 14.55
N ALA A 507 -14.56 -15.64 15.31
CA ALA A 507 -13.50 -16.62 14.98
C ALA A 507 -14.01 -18.04 14.72
N GLU A 508 -15.02 -18.48 15.48
CA GLU A 508 -15.57 -19.84 15.42
C GLU A 508 -16.89 -19.92 14.61
N ASP A 509 -17.37 -18.81 14.06
CA ASP A 509 -18.65 -18.77 13.36
C ASP A 509 -18.56 -19.43 11.97
N ALA A 510 -19.43 -20.41 11.72
CA ALA A 510 -19.36 -21.21 10.50
C ALA A 510 -19.87 -20.45 9.26
N GLU A 511 -20.78 -19.51 9.43
CA GLU A 511 -21.31 -18.70 8.33
C GLU A 511 -20.23 -17.73 7.86
N TYR A 512 -19.68 -16.95 8.77
CA TYR A 512 -18.63 -15.98 8.51
C TYR A 512 -17.35 -16.62 7.94
N ASN A 513 -16.95 -17.78 8.47
CA ASN A 513 -15.80 -18.54 7.96
C ASN A 513 -16.08 -19.23 6.61
N GLY A 514 -17.35 -19.47 6.27
CA GLY A 514 -17.76 -20.02 4.98
C GLY A 514 -17.81 -18.99 3.85
N LEU A 515 -17.79 -17.69 4.16
CA LEU A 515 -17.80 -16.61 3.17
C LEU A 515 -16.47 -16.55 2.39
N PRO A 516 -16.52 -16.31 1.07
CA PRO A 516 -15.30 -16.29 0.26
C PRO A 516 -14.44 -15.07 0.59
N LEU A 517 -13.13 -15.31 0.73
CA LEU A 517 -12.13 -14.27 0.97
C LEU A 517 -11.99 -13.36 -0.25
N CYS A 518 -11.86 -12.05 0.00
CA CYS A 518 -11.63 -11.06 -1.04
C CYS A 518 -10.60 -10.03 -0.58
N VAL A 519 -9.85 -9.47 -1.54
CA VAL A 519 -8.94 -8.33 -1.26
C VAL A 519 -9.67 -7.06 -0.79
N ASN A 520 -11.00 -7.05 -0.89
CA ASN A 520 -11.86 -5.93 -0.48
C ASN A 520 -12.42 -6.11 0.93
N ASP A 521 -12.11 -7.21 1.62
CA ASP A 521 -12.68 -7.54 2.94
C ASP A 521 -12.38 -6.49 4.02
N MET A 522 -11.34 -5.67 3.82
CA MET A 522 -10.89 -4.66 4.77
C MET A 522 -10.78 -3.25 4.16
N ASP A 523 -11.28 -3.02 2.93
CA ASP A 523 -11.17 -1.70 2.28
C ASP A 523 -12.33 -0.78 2.68
N PHE A 524 -12.37 -0.41 3.96
CA PHE A 524 -13.39 0.50 4.53
C PHE A 524 -13.40 1.86 3.85
N ALA A 525 -12.23 2.39 3.48
CA ALA A 525 -12.13 3.66 2.76
C ALA A 525 -12.87 3.62 1.42
N MET A 526 -12.68 2.54 0.63
CA MET A 526 -13.43 2.34 -0.61
C MET A 526 -14.93 2.16 -0.35
N VAL A 527 -15.30 1.37 0.65
CA VAL A 527 -16.72 1.14 1.02
C VAL A 527 -17.38 2.47 1.36
N ARG A 528 -16.80 3.27 2.25
CA ARG A 528 -17.31 4.59 2.67
C ARG A 528 -17.58 5.49 1.45
N ARG A 529 -16.64 5.55 0.51
CA ARG A 529 -16.82 6.34 -0.71
C ARG A 529 -17.94 5.79 -1.60
N LEU A 530 -17.97 4.48 -1.84
CA LEU A 530 -18.91 3.86 -2.79
C LEU A 530 -20.33 3.68 -2.23
N VAL A 531 -20.50 3.68 -0.89
CA VAL A 531 -21.84 3.81 -0.30
C VAL A 531 -22.40 5.22 -0.48
N GLY A 532 -21.55 6.23 -0.66
CA GLY A 532 -21.94 7.62 -0.92
C GLY A 532 -21.44 8.65 0.09
N LEU A 533 -20.45 8.33 0.93
CA LEU A 533 -19.79 9.32 1.79
C LEU A 533 -18.78 10.11 0.97
N ASP A 534 -19.02 11.42 0.83
CA ASP A 534 -18.16 12.33 0.09
C ASP A 534 -16.80 12.45 0.81
N PRO A 535 -15.68 12.05 0.18
CA PRO A 535 -14.36 12.11 0.81
C PRO A 535 -13.87 13.54 1.10
N THR A 536 -14.49 14.56 0.50
CA THR A 536 -14.17 15.97 0.77
C THR A 536 -14.85 16.52 2.02
N MET A 537 -15.81 15.78 2.58
CA MET A 537 -16.50 16.17 3.81
C MET A 537 -15.84 15.54 5.05
N LEU A 538 -15.83 16.31 6.14
CA LEU A 538 -15.48 15.79 7.45
C LEU A 538 -16.65 14.96 8.01
N TRP A 539 -16.46 13.65 7.99
CA TRP A 539 -17.32 12.67 8.62
C TRP A 539 -16.90 12.45 10.08
N GLY A 540 -17.80 11.88 10.88
CA GLY A 540 -17.55 11.68 12.31
C GLY A 540 -16.46 10.63 12.59
N PRO A 541 -16.18 10.36 13.88
CA PRO A 541 -16.83 10.94 15.06
C PRO A 541 -16.49 12.43 15.23
N TYR A 542 -17.49 13.22 15.63
CA TYR A 542 -17.37 14.65 15.90
C TYR A 542 -17.15 14.96 17.39
N ILE A 543 -17.23 13.94 18.26
CA ILE A 543 -16.95 14.03 19.68
C ILE A 543 -15.71 13.18 19.95
N GLU A 544 -14.63 13.79 20.42
CA GLU A 544 -13.48 13.05 20.92
C GLU A 544 -13.83 12.47 22.29
N ARG A 545 -14.15 11.17 22.36
CA ARG A 545 -14.07 10.46 23.64
C ARG A 545 -12.60 10.42 24.03
N GLY A 546 -12.29 10.73 25.28
CA GLY A 546 -10.93 10.84 25.82
C GLY A 546 -10.07 9.56 25.80
N GLU A 547 -10.32 8.64 24.88
CA GLU A 547 -9.45 7.52 24.52
C GLU A 547 -9.16 7.56 23.01
N VAL A 548 -8.04 8.24 22.71
CA VAL A 548 -7.12 8.04 21.58
C VAL A 548 -7.73 7.79 20.18
N ARG A 549 -7.95 8.88 19.42
CA ARG A 549 -7.44 8.97 18.04
C ARG A 549 -6.55 10.20 17.91
N LEU A 550 -5.26 9.97 17.65
CA LEU A 550 -4.35 11.02 17.19
C LEU A 550 -4.43 11.13 15.68
N GLY A 551 -5.01 12.23 15.21
CA GLY A 551 -5.05 12.54 13.79
C GLY A 551 -6.02 13.66 13.47
N GLY A 552 -5.98 14.75 14.24
CA GLY A 552 -6.74 15.97 13.97
C GLY A 552 -6.00 17.13 14.59
N LEU A 553 -5.45 18.01 13.76
CA LEU A 553 -4.79 19.24 14.19
C LEU A 553 -5.82 20.14 14.87
N SER A 554 -5.78 20.23 16.20
CA SER A 554 -6.19 21.47 16.87
C SER A 554 -4.98 22.38 16.87
N GLU A 555 -4.85 23.22 15.83
CA GLU A 555 -4.06 24.44 15.96
C GLU A 555 -4.77 25.32 17.00
N GLU A 556 -4.37 25.20 18.26
CA GLU A 556 -4.52 26.31 19.19
C GLU A 556 -3.59 27.42 18.68
N LYS A 557 -4.14 28.32 17.88
CA LYS A 557 -3.50 29.59 17.58
C LYS A 557 -3.55 30.44 18.85
N ASP A 558 -2.43 30.49 19.54
CA ASP A 558 -2.12 31.57 20.46
C ASP A 558 -2.07 32.88 19.64
N GLU A 559 -3.03 33.76 19.92
CA GLU A 559 -3.09 35.12 19.40
C GLU A 559 -2.02 35.97 20.11
N ASP A 560 -0.83 36.06 19.53
CA ASP A 560 0.10 37.14 19.85
C ASP A 560 0.02 38.23 18.77
N GLU A 561 -0.66 39.29 19.18
CA GLU A 561 -0.86 40.59 18.55
C GLU A 561 0.48 41.27 18.20
N TYR A 562 0.79 41.38 16.91
CA TYR A 562 1.79 42.33 16.42
C TYR A 562 1.29 43.01 15.13
N ASP A 563 0.95 44.29 15.28
CA ASP A 563 0.72 45.26 14.21
C ASP A 563 1.94 45.38 13.28
N SER A 564 1.73 45.15 11.98
CA SER A 564 2.40 45.95 10.96
C SER A 564 1.58 45.99 9.68
N GLU A 565 1.06 47.19 9.40
CA GLU A 565 0.57 47.65 8.11
C GLU A 565 1.69 47.50 7.05
N ASP A 566 1.43 46.80 5.94
CA ASP A 566 1.96 47.22 4.65
C ASP A 566 1.14 46.64 3.48
N GLU A 567 0.90 47.52 2.51
CA GLU A 567 0.07 47.32 1.33
C GLU A 567 0.82 46.53 0.24
N GLY A 568 0.10 45.72 -0.54
CA GLY A 568 0.65 45.07 -1.71
C GLY A 568 -0.36 44.17 -2.43
N GLU A 569 -1.16 44.78 -3.32
CA GLU A 569 -1.91 44.07 -4.35
C GLU A 569 -0.94 43.28 -5.26
N ASP A 570 -1.14 41.98 -5.41
CA ASP A 570 -0.84 41.32 -6.69
C ASP A 570 -1.83 40.19 -6.95
N GLY A 571 -2.58 40.34 -8.03
CA GLY A 571 -3.54 39.36 -8.51
C GLY A 571 -2.83 38.30 -9.33
N SER A 572 -2.83 37.06 -8.85
CA SER A 572 -2.55 35.90 -9.70
C SER A 572 -3.78 35.00 -9.74
N GLU A 573 -4.20 34.74 -10.98
CA GLU A 573 -5.31 33.86 -11.34
C GLU A 573 -5.06 32.47 -10.75
N GLY A 574 -5.97 32.01 -9.90
CA GLY A 574 -5.93 30.67 -9.34
C GLY A 574 -6.14 29.63 -10.44
N GLU A 575 -5.05 29.03 -10.92
CA GLU A 575 -5.13 27.79 -11.68
C GLU A 575 -5.78 26.72 -10.81
N ASP A 576 -6.86 26.14 -11.32
CA ASP A 576 -7.67 25.12 -10.64
C ASP A 576 -6.78 23.96 -10.17
N PHE A 577 -6.80 23.68 -8.86
CA PHE A 577 -6.04 22.61 -8.21
C PHE A 577 -6.25 21.25 -8.92
N ASN A 578 -7.44 21.02 -9.48
CA ASN A 578 -7.72 19.83 -10.29
C ASN A 578 -6.89 19.76 -11.58
N THR A 579 -6.57 20.89 -12.20
CA THR A 579 -5.76 20.96 -13.42
C THR A 579 -4.29 20.69 -13.13
N ILE A 580 -3.79 21.18 -11.99
CA ILE A 580 -2.44 20.89 -11.49
C ILE A 580 -2.31 19.40 -11.12
N VAL A 581 -3.29 18.85 -10.39
CA VAL A 581 -3.32 17.43 -10.02
C VAL A 581 -3.42 16.53 -11.25
N GLN A 582 -4.22 16.87 -12.26
CA GLN A 582 -4.26 16.11 -13.52
C GLN A 582 -2.96 16.24 -14.34
N GLY A 583 -2.27 17.39 -14.26
CA GLY A 583 -0.95 17.59 -14.86
C GLY A 583 0.12 16.71 -14.21
N GLU A 584 0.14 16.65 -12.88
CA GLU A 584 1.04 15.78 -12.10
C GLU A 584 0.69 14.29 -12.25
N LEU A 585 -0.60 13.93 -12.32
CA LEU A 585 -1.03 12.57 -12.64
C LEU A 585 -0.57 12.15 -14.05
N ARG A 586 -0.58 13.09 -15.01
CA ARG A 586 -0.10 12.85 -16.37
C ARG A 586 1.43 12.73 -16.40
N LYS A 587 2.16 13.58 -15.67
CA LYS A 587 3.63 13.47 -15.49
C LYS A 587 4.02 12.19 -14.77
N PHE A 588 3.28 11.74 -13.76
CA PHE A 588 3.52 10.47 -13.10
C PHE A 588 3.14 9.28 -13.98
N MET A 589 2.09 9.37 -14.78
CA MET A 589 1.82 8.35 -15.82
C MET A 589 2.93 8.31 -16.86
N GLU A 590 3.55 9.46 -17.16
CA GLU A 590 4.77 9.58 -17.96
C GLU A 590 6.00 9.07 -17.18
N GLN A 591 6.03 9.18 -15.86
CA GLN A 591 7.10 8.73 -14.98
C GLN A 591 7.02 7.23 -14.73
N LEU A 592 5.85 6.60 -14.61
CA LEU A 592 5.63 5.14 -14.64
C LEU A 592 5.92 4.56 -16.04
N ARG A 593 5.55 5.29 -17.08
CA ARG A 593 5.97 5.01 -18.48
C ARG A 593 7.49 5.06 -18.60
N THR A 594 8.11 5.99 -17.90
CA THR A 594 9.56 6.13 -17.85
C THR A 594 10.14 5.14 -16.85
N GLU A 595 9.51 4.69 -15.77
CA GLU A 595 10.05 3.79 -14.72
C GLU A 595 10.22 2.35 -15.20
N ALA A 596 9.50 1.94 -16.25
CA ALA A 596 9.88 0.78 -17.05
C ALA A 596 11.30 0.94 -17.67
N LEU A 597 11.74 2.18 -17.91
CA LEU A 597 13.10 2.63 -18.21
C LEU A 597 13.87 3.23 -17.00
N PHE A 598 13.24 3.65 -15.89
CA PHE A 598 13.80 4.53 -14.82
C PHE A 598 14.02 3.84 -13.48
N LEU A 599 13.49 2.63 -13.25
CA LEU A 599 13.92 1.83 -12.10
C LEU A 599 15.37 1.31 -12.24
N SER A 600 16.08 1.67 -13.32
CA SER A 600 17.55 1.60 -13.43
C SER A 600 18.29 2.85 -12.92
N SER A 601 17.60 3.96 -12.60
CA SER A 601 18.24 5.23 -12.24
C SER A 601 18.17 5.64 -10.76
N LEU A 602 17.85 4.71 -9.85
CA LEU A 602 17.87 4.94 -8.41
C LEU A 602 19.17 4.43 -7.74
N CYS A 603 20.30 5.03 -8.13
CA CYS A 603 21.42 5.40 -7.25
C CYS A 603 22.25 6.42 -8.07
N PRO A 604 22.52 7.65 -7.58
CA PRO A 604 23.23 8.71 -8.33
C PRO A 604 24.70 8.41 -8.63
#